data_AF-A0A1W9GB42-F1
#
_entry.id   AF-A0A1W9GB42-F1
#
_cell.length_a   1.000
_cell.length_b   1.000
_cell.length_c   1.000
_cell.angle_alpha   90.00
_cell.angle_beta   90.00
_cell.angle_gamma   90.00
#
_symmetry.space_group_name_H-M   'P 1'
#
loop_
_entity.id
_entity.type
_entity.pdbx_description
1 polymer ?
#
loop_
_entity_poly.entity_id
_entity_poly.type
_entity_poly.pdbx_seq_one_letter_code
_entity_poly.pdbx_strand_id
1 'polypeptide(L)'
;MTQGSHHRLSMAANQVLVVGNRPNAVAATVSWLQNRGVTPFEMPGTWPIPTHPEITDTARRIGAHTIVWVEQTGDLRAPTVSVRGVDPDSNAVLWSGQASATEYRSSPTGARITWLTCHALHAAWGEPPEGDRCR
;
A
#
# COMPACT_ATOMS: atom_id res chain seq x y z
N MET A 1 8.52 12.55 -6.50
CA MET A 1 8.22 13.24 -5.22
C MET A 1 7.65 12.20 -4.27
N THR A 2 8.13 12.17 -3.03
CA THR A 2 7.72 11.15 -2.04
C THR A 2 7.38 11.86 -0.74
N GLN A 3 6.25 11.52 -0.14
CA GLN A 3 5.77 12.09 1.12
C GLN A 3 5.11 10.99 1.96
N GLY A 4 5.13 11.12 3.29
CA GLY A 4 4.49 10.16 4.16
C GLY A 4 4.23 10.70 5.55
N SER A 5 3.25 10.09 6.22
CA SER A 5 2.98 10.22 7.64
C SER A 5 3.08 8.84 8.26
N HIS A 6 3.92 8.74 9.29
CA HIS A 6 4.17 7.49 9.97
C HIS A 6 3.50 7.52 11.34
N HIS A 7 2.96 6.38 11.70
CA HIS A 7 2.55 6.07 13.06
C HIS A 7 2.92 4.60 13.23
N ARG A 8 3.58 4.30 14.35
CA ARG A 8 4.11 2.95 14.57
C ARG A 8 2.94 1.97 14.55
N LEU A 9 2.96 1.01 13.62
CA LEU A 9 2.01 -0.11 13.60
C LEU A 9 2.00 -0.74 15.00
N SER A 10 0.81 -0.89 15.57
CA SER A 10 0.65 -1.71 16.76
C SER A 10 1.07 -3.14 16.38
N MET A 11 2.18 -3.63 16.92
CA MET A 11 2.71 -4.98 16.67
C MET A 11 1.77 -6.11 17.15
N ALA A 12 0.55 -5.77 17.59
CA ALA A 12 -0.40 -6.71 18.18
C ALA A 12 -1.04 -7.67 17.16
N ALA A 13 -0.84 -7.49 15.86
CA ALA A 13 -1.35 -8.41 14.86
C ALA A 13 -0.43 -8.57 13.65
N ASN A 14 0.06 -9.79 13.45
CA ASN A 14 0.89 -10.17 12.30
C ASN A 14 0.09 -10.29 11.00
N GLN A 15 -1.23 -10.04 10.98
CA GLN A 15 -2.08 -10.25 9.81
C GLN A 15 -2.67 -8.95 9.29
N VAL A 16 -2.56 -8.73 7.98
CA VAL A 16 -3.10 -7.54 7.31
C VAL A 16 -3.85 -7.94 6.05
N LEU A 17 -4.93 -7.23 5.73
CA LEU A 17 -5.63 -7.39 4.46
C LEU A 17 -5.10 -6.37 3.46
N VAL A 18 -4.50 -6.81 2.36
CA VAL A 18 -4.01 -5.93 1.30
C VAL A 18 -5.06 -5.83 0.21
N VAL A 19 -5.41 -4.59 -0.13
CA VAL A 19 -6.42 -4.28 -1.14
C VAL A 19 -5.88 -3.18 -2.04
N GLY A 20 -6.14 -3.26 -3.34
CA GLY A 20 -5.72 -2.20 -4.24
C GLY A 20 -6.32 -2.24 -5.64
N ASN A 21 -6.02 -1.22 -6.43
CA ASN A 21 -6.57 -1.05 -7.77
C ASN A 21 -5.61 -1.45 -8.91
N ARG A 22 -4.38 -1.88 -8.58
CA ARG A 22 -3.36 -2.32 -9.53
C ARG A 22 -2.62 -3.57 -9.06
N PRO A 23 -2.61 -4.66 -9.84
CA PRO A 23 -1.94 -5.91 -9.46
C PRO A 23 -0.46 -5.74 -9.08
N ASN A 24 0.31 -4.97 -9.86
CA ASN A 24 1.74 -4.73 -9.57
C ASN A 24 1.97 -4.00 -8.25
N ALA A 25 1.05 -3.10 -7.88
CA ALA A 25 1.15 -2.35 -6.64
C ALA A 25 0.76 -3.23 -5.43
N VAL A 26 -0.26 -4.08 -5.61
CA VAL A 26 -0.68 -5.06 -4.60
C VAL A 26 0.44 -6.08 -4.36
N ALA A 27 0.96 -6.71 -5.41
CA ALA A 27 2.06 -7.67 -5.30
C ALA A 27 3.32 -7.07 -4.64
N ALA A 28 3.70 -5.85 -5.02
CA ALA A 28 4.83 -5.15 -4.39
C ALA A 28 4.59 -4.90 -2.89
N THR A 29 3.37 -4.53 -2.51
CA THR A 29 2.98 -4.32 -1.12
C THR A 29 3.03 -5.62 -0.32
N VAL A 30 2.47 -6.70 -0.87
CA VAL A 30 2.50 -8.04 -0.28
C VAL A 30 3.93 -8.49 -0.02
N SER A 31 4.81 -8.44 -1.02
CA SER A 31 6.22 -8.84 -0.88
C SER A 31 6.96 -8.00 0.16
N TRP A 32 6.73 -6.69 0.16
CA TRP A 32 7.39 -5.77 1.09
C TRP A 32 6.99 -6.01 2.55
N LEU A 33 5.72 -6.35 2.81
CA LEU A 33 5.18 -6.71 4.13
C LEU A 33 5.70 -8.09 4.59
N GLN A 34 5.71 -9.08 3.70
CA GLN A 34 6.25 -10.42 3.98
C GLN A 34 7.71 -10.37 4.40
N ASN A 35 8.53 -9.57 3.72
CA ASN A 35 9.95 -9.37 4.05
C ASN A 35 10.17 -8.75 5.45
N ARG A 36 9.10 -8.24 6.09
CA ARG A 36 9.12 -7.65 7.43
C ARG A 36 8.40 -8.51 8.47
N GLY A 37 8.09 -9.76 8.14
CA GLY A 37 7.44 -10.70 9.05
C GLY A 37 5.94 -10.46 9.25
N VAL A 38 5.33 -9.61 8.43
CA VAL A 38 3.87 -9.44 8.37
C VAL A 38 3.29 -10.49 7.42
N THR A 39 2.14 -11.06 7.76
CA THR A 39 1.38 -12.02 6.97
C THR A 39 0.25 -11.29 6.21
N PRO A 40 0.48 -10.85 4.97
CA PRO A 40 -0.55 -10.23 4.16
C PRO A 40 -1.50 -11.27 3.56
N PHE A 41 -2.78 -10.91 3.49
CA PHE A 41 -3.79 -11.58 2.69
C PHE A 41 -4.21 -10.62 1.57
N GLU A 42 -4.07 -11.05 0.32
CA GLU A 42 -4.52 -10.25 -0.82
C GLU A 42 -6.02 -10.44 -1.04
N MET A 43 -6.76 -9.33 -1.15
CA MET A 43 -8.16 -9.37 -1.57
C MET A 43 -8.24 -9.27 -3.10
N PRO A 44 -8.83 -10.26 -3.78
CA PRO A 44 -8.99 -10.20 -5.23
C PRO A 44 -9.94 -9.08 -5.64
N GLY A 45 -9.73 -8.54 -6.84
CA GLY A 45 -10.59 -7.52 -7.44
C GLY A 45 -10.08 -6.09 -7.26
N THR A 46 -10.81 -5.14 -7.86
CA THR A 46 -10.54 -3.71 -7.75
C THR A 46 -11.63 -3.06 -6.93
N TRP A 47 -11.23 -2.46 -5.83
CA TRP A 47 -12.17 -1.90 -4.86
C TRP A 47 -12.19 -0.38 -4.96
N PRO A 48 -13.35 0.27 -4.77
CA PRO A 48 -13.45 1.73 -4.87
C PRO A 48 -12.92 2.45 -3.62
N ILE A 49 -13.15 1.88 -2.43
CA ILE A 49 -12.75 2.46 -1.14
C ILE A 49 -12.39 1.37 -0.11
N PRO A 50 -11.48 1.62 0.84
CA PRO A 50 -11.05 0.64 1.84
C PRO A 50 -12.14 0.28 2.86
N THR A 51 -13.17 1.13 3.03
CA THR A 51 -14.25 0.95 4.01
C THR A 51 -15.47 0.24 3.42
N HIS A 52 -15.31 -0.41 2.27
CA HIS A 52 -16.39 -1.18 1.66
C HIS A 52 -16.75 -2.36 2.59
N PRO A 53 -18.04 -2.64 2.88
CA PRO A 53 -18.43 -3.64 3.88
C PRO A 53 -17.76 -5.00 3.70
N GLU A 54 -17.65 -5.47 2.46
CA GLU A 54 -17.00 -6.75 2.14
C GLU A 54 -15.51 -6.81 2.51
N ILE A 55 -14.81 -5.68 2.43
CA ILE A 55 -13.40 -5.55 2.82
C ILE A 55 -13.30 -5.65 4.34
N THR A 56 -14.12 -4.86 5.06
CA THR A 56 -14.14 -4.85 6.52
C THR A 56 -14.54 -6.22 7.08
N ASP A 57 -15.55 -6.88 6.51
CA ASP A 57 -15.98 -8.21 6.91
C ASP A 57 -14.90 -9.26 6.65
N THR A 58 -14.19 -9.14 5.52
CA THR A 58 -13.05 -10.01 5.21
C THR A 58 -11.91 -9.79 6.19
N ALA A 59 -11.56 -8.54 6.50
CA ALA A 59 -10.51 -8.20 7.47
C ALA A 59 -10.83 -8.80 8.85
N ARG A 60 -12.07 -8.67 9.32
CA ARG A 60 -12.52 -9.28 10.58
C ARG A 60 -12.46 -10.80 10.56
N ARG A 61 -12.93 -11.43 9.48
CA ARG A 61 -12.93 -12.91 9.34
C ARG A 61 -11.54 -13.51 9.42
N ILE A 62 -10.54 -12.82 8.88
CA ILE A 62 -9.15 -13.28 8.89
C ILE A 62 -8.35 -12.79 10.09
N GLY A 63 -8.94 -12.01 11.02
CA GLY A 63 -8.23 -11.45 12.16
C GLY A 63 -7.25 -10.32 11.81
N ALA A 64 -7.43 -9.64 10.67
CA ALA A 64 -6.61 -8.50 10.29
C ALA A 64 -7.03 -7.24 11.06
N HIS A 65 -6.10 -6.65 11.79
CA HIS A 65 -6.29 -5.37 12.50
C HIS A 65 -5.89 -4.16 11.68
N THR A 66 -5.43 -4.37 10.45
CA THR A 66 -5.11 -3.29 9.52
C THR A 66 -5.46 -3.73 8.10
N ILE A 67 -6.22 -2.87 7.41
CA ILE A 67 -6.42 -2.93 5.96
C ILE A 67 -5.33 -2.08 5.32
N VAL A 68 -4.47 -2.68 4.52
CA VAL A 68 -3.47 -1.99 3.71
C VAL A 68 -4.08 -1.67 2.34
N TRP A 69 -4.45 -0.42 2.15
CA TRP A 69 -4.98 0.09 0.90
C TRP A 69 -3.86 0.62 0.02
N VAL A 70 -3.68 0.06 -1.17
CA VAL A 70 -2.72 0.55 -2.18
C VAL A 70 -3.44 1.00 -3.45
N GLU A 71 -3.24 2.26 -3.81
CA GLU A 71 -3.96 2.88 -4.90
C GLU A 71 -3.00 3.60 -5.84
N GLN A 72 -3.09 3.28 -7.13
CA GLN A 72 -2.51 4.08 -8.18
C GLN A 72 -3.54 5.08 -8.71
N THR A 73 -3.21 6.36 -8.67
CA THR A 73 -3.98 7.46 -9.23
C THR A 73 -3.14 8.29 -10.22
N GLY A 74 -3.76 9.29 -10.84
CA GLY A 74 -3.10 10.18 -11.79
C GLY A 74 -2.95 9.60 -13.19
N ASP A 75 -2.37 10.40 -14.09
CA ASP A 75 -2.06 9.99 -15.46
C ASP A 75 -1.11 8.78 -15.43
N LEU A 76 -1.44 7.76 -16.22
CA LEU A 76 -0.59 6.59 -16.43
C LEU A 76 0.87 6.93 -16.75
N ARG A 77 1.12 8.07 -17.39
CA ARG A 77 2.45 8.53 -17.81
C ARG A 77 3.21 9.30 -16.71
N ALA A 78 2.49 9.77 -15.70
CA ALA A 78 3.01 10.38 -14.48
C ALA A 78 2.23 9.86 -13.25
N PRO A 79 2.31 8.54 -12.96
CA PRO A 79 1.44 7.93 -11.97
C PRO A 79 1.83 8.34 -10.56
N THR A 80 0.83 8.37 -9.69
CA THR A 80 0.99 8.46 -8.24
C THR A 80 0.54 7.15 -7.62
N VAL A 81 1.32 6.63 -6.68
CA VAL A 81 0.93 5.50 -5.83
C VAL A 81 0.80 6.02 -4.39
N SER A 82 -0.34 5.75 -3.77
CA SER A 82 -0.58 5.97 -2.35
C SER A 82 -0.79 4.64 -1.65
N VAL A 83 -0.27 4.52 -0.42
CA VAL A 83 -0.48 3.37 0.47
C VAL A 83 -0.96 3.89 1.81
N ARG A 84 -1.97 3.24 2.39
CA ARG A 84 -2.55 3.61 3.69
C ARG A 84 -2.80 2.36 4.51
N GLY A 85 -2.48 2.40 5.79
CA GLY A 85 -2.97 1.44 6.78
C GLY A 85 -4.22 2.02 7.42
N VAL A 86 -5.33 1.27 7.37
CA VAL A 86 -6.62 1.70 7.90
C VAL A 86 -7.05 0.72 8.98
N ASP A 87 -7.49 1.24 10.12
CA ASP A 87 -8.15 0.45 11.15
C ASP A 87 -9.53 0.01 10.66
N PRO A 88 -9.84 -1.29 10.59
CA PRO A 88 -11.07 -1.80 9.99
C PRO A 88 -12.34 -1.42 10.78
N ASP A 89 -12.23 -1.09 12.07
CA ASP A 89 -13.38 -0.84 12.93
C ASP A 89 -13.73 0.65 13.01
N SER A 90 -12.73 1.51 13.10
CA SER A 90 -12.89 2.97 13.19
C SER A 90 -12.74 3.70 11.86
N ASN A 91 -12.24 3.03 10.82
CA ASN A 91 -11.81 3.61 9.55
C ASN A 91 -10.72 4.69 9.69
N ALA A 92 -10.05 4.77 10.85
CA ALA A 92 -8.97 5.70 11.05
C ALA A 92 -7.76 5.31 10.19
N VAL A 93 -7.15 6.30 9.52
CA VAL A 93 -5.86 6.11 8.85
C VAL A 93 -4.79 6.03 9.94
N LEU A 94 -4.21 4.85 10.10
CA LEU A 94 -3.14 4.58 11.04
C LEU A 94 -1.81 5.13 10.53
N TRP A 95 -1.54 5.03 9.23
CA TRP A 95 -0.33 5.55 8.59
C TRP A 95 -0.56 5.68 7.09
N SER A 96 0.24 6.51 6.43
CA SER A 96 0.13 6.67 4.98
C SER A 96 1.42 7.12 4.32
N GLY A 97 1.61 6.72 3.07
CA GLY A 97 2.72 7.18 2.25
C GLY A 97 2.31 7.29 0.80
N GLN A 98 2.98 8.17 0.07
CA GLN A 98 2.71 8.45 -1.32
C GLN A 98 4.02 8.69 -2.07
N ALA A 99 4.09 8.15 -3.29
CA ALA A 99 5.15 8.43 -4.24
C ALA A 99 4.55 8.76 -5.61
N SER A 100 5.06 9.83 -6.21
CA SER A 100 4.61 10.33 -7.51
C SER A 100 5.77 10.42 -8.48
N ALA A 101 5.54 9.93 -9.70
CA ALA A 101 6.39 10.19 -10.84
C ALA A 101 6.34 11.69 -11.20
N THR A 102 7.50 12.35 -11.17
CA THR A 102 7.64 13.76 -11.58
C THR A 102 7.91 13.92 -13.07
N GLU A 103 8.40 12.87 -13.73
CA GLU A 103 8.68 12.86 -15.16
C GLU A 103 7.57 12.15 -15.93
N TYR A 104 7.04 12.83 -16.95
CA TYR A 104 6.11 12.27 -17.91
C TYR A 104 6.85 11.31 -18.86
N ARG A 105 6.36 10.08 -19.02
CA ARG A 105 6.90 9.11 -20.00
C ARG A 105 5.80 8.57 -20.88
N SER A 106 6.11 8.24 -22.13
CA SER A 106 5.14 7.78 -23.13
C SER A 106 4.35 6.52 -22.71
N SER A 107 4.97 5.62 -21.92
CA SER A 107 4.31 4.41 -21.40
C SER A 107 4.72 4.10 -19.95
N PRO A 108 3.78 3.87 -19.02
CA PRO A 108 4.11 3.24 -17.74
C PRO A 108 4.52 1.79 -17.91
N THR A 109 5.39 1.33 -17.02
CA THR A 109 5.73 -0.08 -16.88
C THR A 109 5.28 -0.59 -15.52
N GLY A 110 5.02 -1.90 -15.41
CA GLY A 110 4.74 -2.52 -14.10
C GLY A 110 5.86 -2.26 -13.10
N ALA A 111 7.12 -2.31 -13.54
CA ALA A 111 8.29 -1.98 -12.74
C ALA A 111 8.25 -0.55 -12.17
N ARG A 112 7.71 0.44 -12.89
CA ARG A 112 7.55 1.80 -12.38
C ARG A 112 6.52 1.87 -11.26
N ILE A 113 5.42 1.13 -11.38
CA ILE A 113 4.41 1.05 -10.31
C ILE A 113 5.00 0.36 -9.09
N THR A 114 5.70 -0.77 -9.26
CA THR A 114 6.42 -1.46 -8.18
C THR A 114 7.42 -0.55 -7.48
N TRP A 115 8.22 0.21 -8.23
CA TRP A 115 9.16 1.19 -7.68
C TRP A 115 8.44 2.28 -6.87
N LEU A 116 7.38 2.88 -7.41
CA LEU A 116 6.59 3.89 -6.69
C LEU A 116 5.94 3.31 -5.43
N THR A 117 5.39 2.10 -5.49
CA THR A 117 4.82 1.41 -4.32
C THR A 117 5.87 1.24 -3.21
N CYS A 118 7.08 0.81 -3.55
CA CYS A 118 8.16 0.66 -2.59
C CYS A 118 8.51 2.00 -1.91
N HIS A 119 8.63 3.09 -2.69
CA HIS A 119 8.87 4.43 -2.16
C HIS A 119 7.74 4.92 -1.24
N ALA A 120 6.48 4.67 -1.62
CA ALA A 120 5.32 5.02 -0.81
C ALA A 120 5.33 4.25 0.53
N LEU A 121 5.69 2.96 0.53
CA LEU A 121 5.78 2.13 1.74
C LEU A 121 6.91 2.59 2.68
N HIS A 122 8.08 2.91 2.13
CA HIS A 122 9.17 3.50 2.92
C HIS A 122 8.74 4.82 3.58
N ALA A 123 8.09 5.70 2.81
CA ALA A 123 7.56 6.96 3.34
C ALA A 123 6.52 6.74 4.44
N ALA A 124 5.62 5.77 4.26
CA ALA A 124 4.60 5.41 5.23
C ALA A 124 5.19 4.94 6.57
N TRP A 125 6.36 4.30 6.54
CA TRP A 125 7.03 3.78 7.72
C TRP A 125 8.15 4.69 8.24
N GLY A 126 8.30 5.89 7.67
CA GLY A 126 9.34 6.84 8.07
C GLY A 126 10.76 6.35 7.77
N GLU A 127 10.91 5.40 6.85
CA GLU A 127 12.20 4.88 6.41
C GLU A 127 12.68 5.66 5.17
N PRO A 128 13.99 5.95 5.05
CA PRO A 128 14.52 6.46 3.80
C PRO A 128 14.30 5.41 2.70
N PRO A 129 13.89 5.80 1.48
CA PRO A 129 13.91 4.91 0.34
C PRO A 129 15.37 4.69 -0.06
N GLU A 130 16.07 3.75 0.58
CA GLU A 130 17.44 3.40 0.20
C GLU A 130 17.44 2.84 -1.22
N GLY A 131 18.25 3.46 -2.10
CA GLY A 131 18.14 3.36 -3.56
C GLY A 131 17.99 1.95 -4.14
N ASP A 132 18.71 0.96 -3.61
CA ASP A 132 18.72 -0.41 -4.14
C ASP A 132 17.61 -1.32 -3.60
N ARG A 133 16.89 -0.93 -2.53
CA ARG A 133 15.83 -1.77 -1.94
C ARG A 133 14.53 -1.76 -2.74
N CYS A 134 14.39 -0.82 -3.66
CA CYS A 134 13.22 -0.66 -4.52
C CYS A 134 13.50 -0.97 -6.00
N ARG A 135 14.69 -1.49 -6.33
CA ARG A 135 15.18 -1.69 -7.70
C ARG A 135 15.01 -3.12 -8.19
#